data_AF-A0A9D9U5X2-F1
#
_entry.id   AF-A0A9D9U5X2-F1
#
_cell.length_a   1.000
_cell.length_b   1.000
_cell.length_c   1.000
_cell.angle_alpha   90.00
_cell.angle_beta   90.00
_cell.angle_gamma   90.00
#
_symmetry.space_group_name_H-M   'P 1'
#
loop_
_entity.id
_entity.type
_entity.pdbx_description
1 polymer ?
#
loop_
_entity_poly.entity_id
_entity_poly.type
_entity_poly.pdbx_seq_one_letter_code
_entity_poly.pdbx_strand_id
1 'polypeptide(L)'
;MWTRGGPPSLRDRSLLVLAMTAALGRLEEFRIHASCTERTGVTDAEVDELLFQVATYCGVPAGLGARRGRFARDASVQEEPPICSRAFAFSASASPVSL
;
A
#
# COMPACT_ATOMS: atom_id res chain seq x y z
N MET A 1 3.65 -14.33 5.68
CA MET A 1 4.14 -13.80 4.39
C MET A 1 4.77 -12.42 4.56
N TRP A 2 4.06 -11.40 5.07
CA TRP A 2 4.66 -10.10 5.44
C TRP A 2 5.86 -10.25 6.40
N THR A 3 5.71 -11.14 7.38
CA THR A 3 6.74 -11.57 8.35
C THR A 3 7.96 -12.29 7.76
N ARG A 4 8.05 -12.49 6.44
CA ARG A 4 9.21 -13.17 5.83
C ARG A 4 10.42 -12.23 5.79
N GLY A 5 11.51 -12.63 6.45
CA GLY A 5 12.80 -11.93 6.36
C GLY A 5 13.37 -11.90 4.95
N GLY A 6 14.35 -11.02 4.73
CA GLY A 6 15.03 -10.83 3.43
C GLY A 6 14.23 -10.00 2.40
N PRO A 7 14.84 -9.67 1.25
CA PRO A 7 14.24 -8.81 0.23
C PRO A 7 13.05 -9.46 -0.49
N PRO A 8 12.14 -8.68 -1.10
CA PRO A 8 12.01 -7.21 -1.00
C PRO A 8 11.62 -6.76 0.42
N SER A 9 11.83 -5.50 0.81
CA SER A 9 11.55 -5.03 2.18
C SER A 9 10.04 -4.91 2.47
N LEU A 10 9.66 -4.64 3.73
CA LEU A 10 8.26 -4.35 4.09
C LEU A 10 7.71 -3.15 3.32
N ARG A 11 8.52 -2.10 3.14
CA ARG A 11 8.19 -0.90 2.37
C ARG A 11 7.88 -1.25 0.91
N ASP A 12 8.78 -1.99 0.27
CA ASP A 12 8.66 -2.34 -1.15
C ASP A 12 7.47 -3.30 -1.38
N ARG A 13 7.18 -4.19 -0.42
CA ARG A 13 5.97 -5.04 -0.46
C ARG A 13 4.68 -4.22 -0.40
N SER A 14 4.65 -3.13 0.37
CA SER A 14 3.50 -2.22 0.39
C SER A 14 3.29 -1.53 -0.97
N LEU A 15 4.37 -1.00 -1.56
CA LEU A 15 4.35 -0.45 -2.93
C LEU A 15 3.89 -1.49 -3.95
N LEU A 16 4.41 -2.72 -3.93
CA LEU A 16 3.98 -3.77 -4.85
C LEU A 16 2.48 -4.10 -4.73
N VAL A 17 1.93 -4.14 -3.52
CA VAL A 17 0.49 -4.39 -3.32
C VAL A 17 -0.38 -3.24 -3.84
N LEU A 18 0.06 -1.99 -3.70
CA LEU A 18 -0.60 -0.84 -4.34
C LEU A 18 -0.56 -0.94 -5.87
N ALA A 19 0.59 -1.29 -6.44
CA ALA A 19 0.74 -1.45 -7.89
C ALA A 19 -0.19 -2.55 -8.43
N MET A 20 -0.23 -3.71 -7.78
CA MET A 20 -1.09 -4.84 -8.18
C MET A 20 -2.58 -4.51 -8.04
N THR A 21 -3.01 -3.92 -6.93
CA THR A 21 -4.43 -3.56 -6.72
C THR A 21 -4.90 -2.45 -7.66
N ALA A 22 -4.06 -1.45 -7.94
CA ALA A 22 -4.34 -0.42 -8.94
C ALA A 22 -4.42 -0.99 -10.37
N ALA A 23 -3.44 -1.83 -10.77
CA ALA A 23 -3.39 -2.46 -12.09
C ALA A 23 -4.60 -3.38 -12.36
N LEU A 24 -5.08 -4.10 -11.34
CA LEU A 24 -6.25 -4.97 -11.42
C LEU A 24 -7.60 -4.23 -11.29
N GLY A 25 -7.59 -2.89 -11.12
CA GLY A 25 -8.81 -2.11 -10.90
C GLY A 25 -9.52 -2.41 -9.56
N ARG A 26 -8.84 -3.05 -8.61
CA ARG A 26 -9.35 -3.42 -7.29
C ARG A 26 -9.25 -2.23 -6.33
N LEU A 27 -10.09 -1.23 -6.60
CA LEU A 27 -10.01 0.11 -5.98
C LEU A 27 -10.42 0.13 -4.50
N GLU A 28 -11.17 -0.84 -4.02
CA GLU A 28 -11.54 -0.96 -2.61
C GLU A 28 -10.33 -1.43 -1.79
N GLU A 29 -9.69 -2.51 -2.24
CA GLU A 29 -8.46 -3.04 -1.67
C GLU A 29 -7.29 -2.06 -1.81
N PHE A 30 -7.22 -1.33 -2.93
CA PHE A 30 -6.24 -0.25 -3.11
C PHE A 30 -6.39 0.83 -2.02
N ARG A 31 -7.60 1.31 -1.74
CA ARG A 31 -7.84 2.31 -0.67
C ARG A 31 -7.45 1.78 0.71
N ILE A 32 -7.79 0.52 0.99
CA ILE A 32 -7.39 -0.19 2.21
C ILE A 32 -5.86 -0.21 2.35
N HIS A 33 -5.10 -0.55 1.31
CA HIS A 33 -3.64 -0.56 1.41
C HIS A 33 -3.03 0.86 1.43
N ALA A 34 -3.63 1.82 0.73
CA ALA A 34 -3.22 3.22 0.70
C ALA A 34 -3.43 3.94 2.04
N SER A 35 -4.33 3.47 2.91
CA SER A 35 -4.50 4.03 4.27
C SER A 35 -3.37 3.67 5.24
N CYS A 36 -2.47 2.75 4.85
CA CYS A 36 -1.36 2.27 5.69
C CYS A 36 0.05 2.61 5.17
N THR A 37 0.17 3.35 4.06
CA THR A 37 1.47 3.72 3.46
C THR A 37 2.36 4.55 4.38
N GLU A 38 1.78 5.52 5.09
CA GLU A 38 2.47 6.40 6.03
C GLU A 38 3.19 5.59 7.13
N ARG A 39 2.52 4.58 7.69
CA ARG A 39 3.10 3.66 8.70
C ARG A 39 4.22 2.77 8.15
N THR A 40 4.32 2.67 6.83
CA THR A 40 5.26 1.82 6.09
C THR A 40 6.46 2.62 5.57
N GLY A 41 6.49 3.95 5.76
CA GLY A 41 7.52 4.82 5.20
C GLY A 41 7.47 4.93 3.67
N VAL A 42 6.32 4.64 3.05
CA VAL A 42 6.06 4.91 1.63
C VAL A 42 5.62 6.36 1.50
N THR A 43 6.31 7.13 0.66
CA THR A 43 6.02 8.56 0.50
C THR A 43 4.91 8.81 -0.51
N ASP A 44 4.25 9.96 -0.39
CA ASP A 44 3.18 10.34 -1.31
C ASP A 44 3.64 10.47 -2.77
N ALA A 45 4.88 10.93 -2.99
CA ALA A 45 5.50 11.01 -4.31
C ALA A 45 5.74 9.63 -4.94
N GLU A 46 6.13 8.63 -4.15
CA GLU A 46 6.33 7.25 -4.62
C GLU A 46 5.01 6.62 -5.09
N VAL A 47 3.90 6.92 -4.40
CA VAL A 47 2.56 6.47 -4.82
C VAL A 47 2.12 7.19 -6.10
N ASP A 48 2.44 8.47 -6.28
CA ASP A 48 2.11 9.19 -7.51
C ASP A 48 2.89 8.68 -8.73
N GLU A 49 4.18 8.39 -8.58
CA GLU A 49 5.02 7.80 -9.64
C GLU A 49 4.58 6.37 -9.96
N LEU A 50 4.26 5.55 -8.95
CA LEU A 50 3.66 4.23 -9.13
C LEU A 50 2.35 4.31 -9.92
N LEU A 51 1.49 5.29 -9.63
CA LEU A 51 0.24 5.48 -10.35
C LEU A 51 0.44 6.00 -11.79
N PHE A 52 1.51 6.75 -12.04
CA PHE A 52 1.93 7.13 -13.39
C PHE A 52 2.41 5.91 -14.20
N GLN A 53 3.20 5.03 -13.58
CA GLN A 53 3.62 3.76 -14.17
C GLN A 53 2.41 2.85 -14.47
N VAL A 54 1.44 2.73 -13.55
CA VAL A 54 0.19 1.98 -13.77
C VAL A 54 -0.64 2.62 -14.90
N ALA A 55 -0.73 3.94 -14.99
CA ALA A 55 -1.42 4.61 -16.10
C ALA A 55 -0.75 4.31 -17.46
N THR A 56 0.58 4.20 -17.48
CA THR A 56 1.36 3.94 -18.70
C THR A 56 1.26 2.48 -19.17
N TYR A 57 1.39 1.51 -18.25
CA TYR A 57 1.46 0.08 -18.59
C TYR A 57 0.14 -0.67 -18.48
N CYS A 58 -0.77 -0.26 -17.59
CA CYS A 58 -2.08 -0.89 -17.39
C CYS A 58 -3.23 -0.04 -17.94
N GLY A 59 -2.90 1.12 -18.52
CA GLY A 59 -3.83 2.05 -19.14
C GLY A 59 -4.30 3.18 -18.21
N VAL A 60 -4.49 4.35 -18.82
CA VAL A 60 -4.91 5.59 -18.16
C VAL A 60 -6.14 5.42 -17.25
N PRO A 61 -7.19 4.64 -17.59
CA PRO A 61 -8.34 4.43 -16.71
C PRO A 61 -7.97 3.78 -15.37
N ALA A 62 -7.04 2.82 -15.34
CA ALA A 62 -6.62 2.14 -14.11
C ALA A 62 -5.86 3.10 -13.18
N GLY A 63 -4.85 3.81 -13.72
CA GLY A 63 -4.07 4.78 -12.96
C GLY A 63 -4.91 5.96 -12.45
N LEU A 64 -5.82 6.50 -13.26
CA LEU A 64 -6.75 7.56 -12.83
C LEU A 64 -7.78 7.06 -11.81
N GLY A 65 -8.29 5.84 -11.96
CA GLY A 65 -9.23 5.24 -11.00
C GLY A 65 -8.62 5.12 -9.61
N ALA A 66 -7.39 4.59 -9.52
CA ALA A 66 -6.65 4.47 -8.26
C ALA A 66 -6.23 5.84 -7.70
N ARG A 67 -5.79 6.79 -8.54
CA ARG A 67 -5.51 8.18 -8.13
C ARG A 67 -6.73 8.87 -7.50
N ARG A 68 -7.91 8.73 -8.09
CA ARG A 68 -9.18 9.23 -7.52
C ARG A 68 -9.53 8.51 -6.22
N GLY A 69 -9.33 7.20 -6.17
CA GLY A 69 -9.50 6.40 -4.95
C GLY A 69 -8.62 6.88 -3.79
N ARG A 70 -7.39 7.29 -4.08
CA ARG A 70 -6.45 7.89 -3.12
C ARG A 70 -6.93 9.26 -2.62
N PHE A 71 -7.29 10.20 -3.51
CA PHE A 71 -7.79 11.52 -3.06
C PHE A 71 -9.07 11.43 -2.21
N ALA A 72 -9.90 10.41 -2.41
CA ALA A 72 -11.05 10.16 -1.54
C ALA A 72 -10.65 9.81 -0.09
N ARG A 73 -9.47 9.20 0.13
CA ARG A 73 -8.92 8.88 1.47
C ARG A 73 -8.79 10.13 2.34
N ASP A 74 -8.23 11.19 1.76
CA ASP A 74 -7.92 12.43 2.48
C ASP A 74 -9.21 13.16 2.91
N ALA A 75 -10.35 12.81 2.31
CA ALA A 75 -11.68 13.29 2.67
C ALA A 75 -12.45 12.37 3.64
N SER A 76 -12.03 11.11 3.85
CA SER A 76 -12.78 10.12 4.64
C SER A 76 -11.87 9.36 5.63
N VAL A 77 -11.62 9.96 6.79
CA VAL A 77 -10.86 9.33 7.90
C VAL A 77 -11.83 8.68 8.90
N GLN A 78 -12.21 7.42 8.62
CA GLN A 78 -12.73 6.33 9.50
C GLN A 78 -12.71 5.02 8.65
N GLU A 79 -12.76 3.77 9.15
CA GLU A 79 -12.77 3.19 10.50
C GLU A 79 -11.99 1.83 10.45
N GLU A 80 -11.56 1.28 11.61
CA GLU A 80 -10.77 0.03 11.80
C GLU A 80 -9.50 -0.17 10.92
N PRO A 81 -8.32 -0.36 11.52
CA PRO A 81 -7.08 -0.34 10.77
C PRO A 81 -6.90 -1.69 10.03
N PRO A 82 -6.62 -1.70 8.70
CA PRO A 82 -6.76 -2.90 7.88
C PRO A 82 -5.70 -3.96 8.18
N ILE A 83 -5.80 -5.15 7.58
CA ILE A 83 -4.95 -6.32 7.87
C ILE A 83 -3.44 -6.00 7.84
N CYS A 84 -3.02 -5.07 6.97
CA CYS A 84 -1.67 -4.49 6.94
C CYS A 84 -1.22 -3.95 8.31
N SER A 85 -2.07 -3.15 8.96
CA SER A 85 -1.81 -2.53 10.27
C SER A 85 -1.62 -3.54 11.41
N ARG A 86 -2.41 -4.63 11.42
CA ARG A 86 -2.28 -5.71 12.42
C ARG A 86 -0.96 -6.47 12.24
N ALA A 87 -0.50 -6.63 11.00
CA ALA A 87 0.84 -7.17 10.74
C ALA A 87 1.96 -6.21 11.20
N PHE A 88 1.77 -4.90 11.06
CA PHE A 88 2.70 -3.89 11.60
C PHE A 88 2.76 -3.88 13.13
N ALA A 89 1.61 -3.91 13.82
CA ALA A 89 1.54 -3.98 15.28
C ALA A 89 2.24 -5.24 15.82
N PHE A 90 2.02 -6.39 15.18
CA PHE A 90 2.69 -7.65 15.54
C PHE A 90 4.21 -7.60 15.30
N SER A 91 4.67 -6.94 14.24
CA SER A 91 6.10 -6.79 13.96
C SER A 91 6.83 -5.89 14.95
N ALA A 92 6.15 -4.91 15.57
CA ALA A 92 6.74 -4.05 16.59
C ALA A 92 6.88 -4.75 17.95
N SER A 93 6.06 -5.76 18.24
CA SER A 93 6.15 -6.61 19.44
C SER A 93 7.11 -7.79 19.30
N ALA A 94 7.64 -8.05 18.11
CA ALA A 94 8.58 -9.14 17.86
C ALA A 94 10.01 -8.74 18.26
N SER A 95 10.32 -8.88 19.56
CA SER A 95 11.70 -8.86 20.07
C SER A 95 12.61 -9.75 19.21
N PRO A 96 13.90 -9.41 19.04
CA PRO A 96 14.80 -10.25 18.26
C PRO A 96 14.88 -11.64 18.91
N VAL A 97 14.45 -12.66 18.17
CA VAL A 97 14.82 -14.04 18.47
C VAL A 97 16.31 -14.13 18.24
N SER A 98 17.08 -14.01 19.32
CA SER A 98 18.50 -14.35 19.33
C SER A 98 18.65 -15.81 18.91
N LEU A 99 19.55 -16.04 17.95
CA LEU A 99 20.09 -17.37 17.64
C LEU A 99 21.03 -17.84 18.76
#